data_AF-A0A7W8EST7-F1
#
_entry.id   AF-A0A7W8EST7-F1
#
_cell.length_a   1.000
_cell.length_b   1.000
_cell.length_c   1.000
_cell.angle_alpha   90.00
_cell.angle_beta   90.00
_cell.angle_gamma   90.00
#
_symmetry.space_group_name_H-M   'P 1'
#
loop_
_entity.id
_entity.type
_entity.pdbx_description
1 polymer ?
#
loop_
_entity_poly.entity_id
_entity_poly.type
_entity_poly.pdbx_seq_one_letter_code
_entity_poly.pdbx_strand_id
1 'polypeptide(L)'
;MRGKLACVVRAGGRGKGTCSAGTSPTAHQYPWHNLGEAAEKCVYRHRDCLRPTPQPPEEPQGEAASAASSPWPTGHRFAERTRAEHATIHALLAAGHGKRSVARQLGMTLNTILRFSRAATPEEMFTGQWQNRPTRLDAYKSYLDQRWQKGCTNAWKLWEEIKEQGYPRGYAGVRAYVSRNLRGKPRPVGPRPPSARAVTRWILTHPDTLPECDRIQLKVVLANCPT
;
A
#
# COMPACT_ATOMS: atom_id res chain seq x y z
N MET A 1 12.91 -5.53 45.83
CA MET A 1 14.26 -4.94 45.69
C MET A 1 14.73 -5.24 44.28
N ARG A 2 14.77 -4.24 43.39
CA ARG A 2 15.10 -4.42 41.96
C ARG A 2 16.40 -3.68 41.68
N GLY A 3 17.42 -4.44 41.28
CA GLY A 3 18.79 -3.97 41.11
C GLY A 3 18.91 -3.01 39.93
N LYS A 4 19.44 -1.82 40.22
CA LYS A 4 19.89 -0.85 39.22
C LYS A 4 21.17 -1.39 38.57
N LEU A 5 21.16 -1.65 37.27
CA LEU A 5 22.39 -1.86 36.50
C LEU A 5 22.71 -0.57 35.76
N ALA A 6 23.56 0.24 36.40
CA ALA A 6 24.22 1.37 35.78
C ALA A 6 25.28 0.85 34.80
N CYS A 7 25.21 1.27 33.54
CA CYS A 7 26.28 1.05 32.56
C CYS A 7 27.49 1.92 32.92
N VAL A 8 28.39 1.38 33.75
CA VAL A 8 29.70 1.97 34.01
C VAL A 8 30.61 1.66 32.81
N VAL A 9 31.07 2.70 32.12
CA VAL A 9 32.13 2.61 31.11
C VAL A 9 33.44 2.28 31.83
N ARG A 10 33.91 1.04 31.68
CA ARG A 10 35.20 0.60 32.22
C ARG A 10 36.27 0.72 31.13
N ALA A 11 37.23 1.61 31.34
CA ALA A 11 38.44 1.69 30.54
C ALA A 11 39.42 0.59 30.99
N GLY A 12 39.85 -0.25 30.05
CA GLY A 12 40.99 -1.16 30.17
C GLY A 12 41.55 -1.35 28.76
N GLY A 13 42.83 -1.50 28.50
CA GLY A 13 44.02 -1.73 29.30
C GLY A 13 45.07 -2.17 28.27
N ARG A 14 46.27 -1.60 28.35
CA ARG A 14 47.39 -1.76 27.38
C ARG A 14 47.67 -3.21 26.99
N GLY A 15 47.68 -3.48 25.69
CA GLY A 15 48.32 -4.64 25.07
C GLY A 15 49.28 -4.18 23.98
N LYS A 16 50.57 -4.54 24.09
CA LYS A 16 51.60 -4.26 23.08
C LYS A 16 51.32 -5.14 21.84
N GLY A 17 51.05 -4.50 20.71
CA GLY A 17 51.03 -5.11 19.39
C GLY A 17 51.71 -4.14 18.43
N THR A 18 52.76 -4.59 17.76
CA THR A 18 53.52 -3.81 16.78
C THR A 18 52.66 -3.51 15.56
N CYS A 19 52.52 -2.24 15.22
CA CYS A 19 51.97 -1.81 13.93
C CYS A 19 52.95 -0.88 13.24
N SER A 20 53.32 -1.31 12.04
CA SER A 20 53.94 -0.59 10.95
C SER A 20 53.36 0.80 10.74
N ALA A 21 54.22 1.70 10.27
CA ALA A 21 53.93 3.07 9.88
C ALA A 21 52.63 3.19 9.06
N GLY A 22 51.67 3.90 9.64
CA GLY A 22 50.46 4.36 8.98
C GLY A 22 50.04 5.65 9.67
N THR A 23 50.15 6.76 8.95
CA THR A 23 49.87 8.12 9.38
C THR A 23 48.56 8.23 10.17
N SER A 24 48.66 8.58 11.45
CA SER A 24 47.53 8.80 12.35
C SER A 24 46.65 9.96 11.84
N PRO A 25 45.33 9.78 11.60
CA PRO A 25 44.45 10.92 11.46
C PRO A 25 44.10 11.44 12.84
N THR A 26 44.16 12.76 12.99
CA THR A 26 43.99 13.59 14.18
C THR A 26 42.82 13.19 15.09
N ALA A 27 43.10 13.05 16.39
CA ALA A 27 42.20 12.57 17.45
C ALA A 27 40.94 13.41 17.73
N HIS A 28 40.74 14.54 17.03
CA HIS A 28 39.61 15.44 17.27
C HIS A 28 38.33 15.07 16.50
N GLN A 29 38.40 14.19 15.50
CA GLN A 29 37.25 13.89 14.62
C GLN A 29 36.46 12.62 15.03
N TYR A 30 36.90 11.90 16.06
CA TYR A 30 36.38 10.58 16.45
C TYR A 30 35.31 10.52 17.56
N PRO A 31 35.15 11.50 18.48
CA PRO A 31 34.20 11.33 19.58
C PRO A 31 32.75 11.17 19.08
N TRP A 32 32.35 12.01 18.13
CA TRP A 32 31.01 12.01 17.55
C TRP A 32 30.77 10.81 16.61
N HIS A 33 31.81 10.36 15.91
CA HIS A 33 31.72 9.17 15.06
C HIS A 33 31.55 7.90 15.91
N ASN A 34 32.33 7.76 16.98
CA ASN A 34 32.25 6.63 17.90
C ASN A 34 30.92 6.61 18.66
N LEU A 35 30.38 7.77 19.06
CA LEU A 35 29.05 7.88 19.66
C LEU A 35 27.93 7.50 18.70
N GLY A 36 28.02 7.95 17.44
CA GLY A 36 27.09 7.57 16.37
C GLY A 36 27.06 6.07 16.12
N GLU A 37 28.25 5.46 16.03
CA GLU A 37 28.39 4.03 15.78
C GLU A 37 27.93 3.17 16.98
N ALA A 38 28.22 3.61 18.21
CA ALA A 38 27.77 2.94 19.42
C ALA A 38 26.23 3.02 19.55
N ALA A 39 25.63 4.18 19.29
CA ALA A 39 24.19 4.35 19.26
C ALA A 39 23.55 3.46 18.20
N GLU A 40 24.16 3.33 17.01
CA GLU A 40 23.64 2.49 15.92
C GLU A 40 23.66 1.01 16.29
N LYS A 41 24.73 0.54 16.91
CA LYS A 41 24.82 -0.84 17.42
C LYS A 41 23.77 -1.10 18.49
N CYS A 42 23.48 -0.15 19.37
CA CYS A 42 22.42 -0.28 20.36
C CYS A 42 21.03 -0.35 19.70
N VAL A 43 20.71 0.59 18.80
CA VAL A 43 19.42 0.58 18.09
C VAL A 43 19.25 -0.68 17.23
N TYR A 44 20.33 -1.18 16.63
CA TYR A 44 20.29 -2.42 15.86
C TYR A 44 19.96 -3.64 16.73
N ARG A 45 20.42 -3.68 17.99
CA ARG A 45 20.04 -4.73 18.95
C ARG A 45 18.55 -4.67 19.32
N HIS A 46 17.95 -3.48 19.28
CA HIS A 46 16.52 -3.26 19.51
C HIS A 46 15.69 -3.18 18.21
N ARG A 47 16.20 -3.68 17.08
CA ARG A 47 15.52 -3.62 15.77
C ARG A 47 14.13 -4.28 15.78
N ASP A 48 13.90 -5.25 16.66
CA ASP A 48 12.63 -5.94 16.77
C ASP A 48 11.55 -5.05 17.43
N CYS A 49 11.95 -4.10 18.29
CA CYS A 49 11.06 -3.07 18.86
C CYS A 49 10.72 -1.95 17.86
N LEU A 50 11.50 -1.81 16.78
CA LEU A 50 11.23 -0.89 15.68
C LEU A 50 10.21 -1.43 14.69
N ARG A 51 9.95 -2.74 14.72
CA ARG A 51 8.90 -3.33 13.89
C ARG A 51 7.57 -2.89 14.50
N PRO A 52 6.70 -2.16 13.77
CA PRO A 52 5.36 -1.90 14.26
C PRO A 52 4.72 -3.25 14.57
N THR A 53 4.25 -3.42 15.80
CA THR A 53 3.48 -4.58 16.20
C THR A 53 2.40 -4.78 15.15
N PRO A 54 2.33 -5.94 14.49
CA PRO A 54 1.28 -6.18 13.52
C PRO A 54 -0.03 -6.04 14.30
N GLN A 55 -0.76 -4.94 14.05
CA GLN A 55 -2.16 -4.91 14.43
C GLN A 55 -2.78 -6.14 13.79
N PRO A 56 -3.50 -6.97 14.56
CA PRO A 56 -4.30 -8.04 13.99
C PRO A 56 -5.09 -7.43 12.84
N PRO A 57 -5.14 -8.08 11.67
CA PRO A 57 -6.05 -7.61 10.63
C PRO A 57 -7.43 -7.56 11.27
N GLU A 58 -7.98 -6.36 11.46
CA GLU A 58 -9.42 -6.21 11.51
C GLU A 58 -9.90 -6.83 10.20
N GLU A 59 -10.45 -8.04 10.31
CA GLU A 59 -11.18 -8.64 9.22
C GLU A 59 -12.30 -7.67 8.89
N PRO A 60 -12.37 -7.07 7.69
CA PRO A 60 -13.64 -6.56 7.22
C PRO A 60 -14.56 -7.77 7.10
N GLN A 61 -15.39 -7.93 8.12
CA GLN A 61 -16.48 -8.89 8.17
C GLN A 61 -17.24 -8.78 6.86
N GLY A 62 -17.42 -9.94 6.23
CA GLY A 62 -18.13 -10.04 4.97
C GLY A 62 -19.60 -9.69 5.16
N GLU A 63 -19.99 -8.49 4.76
CA GLU A 63 -21.32 -8.26 4.20
C GLU A 63 -21.30 -8.66 2.71
N ALA A 64 -21.18 -9.97 2.46
CA ALA A 64 -21.61 -10.57 1.21
C ALA A 64 -23.04 -11.08 1.40
N ALA A 65 -23.98 -10.16 1.61
CA ALA A 65 -25.40 -10.48 1.66
C ALA A 65 -26.18 -9.49 0.79
N SER A 66 -26.61 -10.01 -0.36
CA SER A 66 -27.71 -9.51 -1.19
C SER A 66 -27.55 -8.15 -1.90
N ALA A 67 -26.51 -8.03 -2.74
CA ALA A 67 -26.63 -7.17 -3.93
C ALA A 67 -27.25 -8.01 -5.06
N ALA A 68 -28.52 -8.39 -4.86
CA ALA A 68 -29.30 -9.09 -5.86
C ALA A 68 -29.45 -8.20 -7.12
N SER A 69 -29.21 -8.82 -8.27
CA SER A 69 -29.83 -8.50 -9.57
C SER A 69 -29.49 -7.20 -10.30
N SER A 70 -28.40 -6.49 -9.98
CA SER A 70 -27.79 -5.57 -10.97
C SER A 70 -26.57 -6.24 -11.60
N PRO A 71 -26.39 -6.24 -12.94
CA PRO A 71 -25.18 -6.71 -13.62
C PRO A 71 -23.86 -6.02 -13.19
N TRP A 72 -23.96 -5.08 -12.26
CA TRP A 72 -22.92 -4.13 -11.88
C TRP A 72 -22.69 -4.14 -10.37
N PRO A 73 -21.75 -4.95 -9.87
CA PRO A 73 -21.42 -4.96 -8.45
C PRO A 73 -20.92 -3.56 -7.99
N THR A 74 -21.35 -3.16 -6.79
CA THR A 74 -20.82 -2.02 -6.05
C THR A 74 -19.29 -2.17 -5.89
N GLY A 75 -18.52 -1.11 -6.14
CA GLY A 75 -17.05 -1.15 -6.09
C GLY A 75 -16.32 -0.86 -7.42
N HIS A 76 -17.03 -0.79 -8.56
CA HIS A 76 -16.40 -0.32 -9.80
C HIS A 76 -16.39 1.21 -9.82
N ARG A 77 -15.21 1.83 -9.60
CA ARG A 77 -15.03 3.31 -9.50
C ARG A 77 -15.73 4.10 -10.61
N PHE A 78 -15.74 3.56 -11.81
CA PHE A 78 -16.44 4.18 -12.94
C PHE A 78 -17.98 4.17 -12.74
N ALA A 79 -18.55 3.04 -12.37
CA ALA A 79 -20.00 2.92 -12.16
C ALA A 79 -20.47 3.84 -11.02
N GLU A 80 -19.69 3.92 -9.93
CA GLU A 80 -19.95 4.83 -8.82
C GLU A 80 -19.87 6.29 -9.25
N ARG A 81 -18.82 6.67 -9.99
CA ARG A 81 -18.68 8.02 -10.54
C ARG A 81 -19.86 8.38 -11.43
N THR A 82 -20.25 7.51 -12.36
CA THR A 82 -21.38 7.76 -13.26
C THR A 82 -22.72 7.85 -12.51
N ARG A 83 -22.93 7.02 -11.46
CA ARG A 83 -24.11 7.13 -10.58
C ARG A 83 -24.14 8.48 -9.86
N ALA A 84 -23.00 8.96 -9.34
CA ALA A 84 -22.90 10.25 -8.69
C ALA A 84 -23.13 11.43 -9.66
N GLU A 85 -22.53 11.37 -10.85
CA GLU A 85 -22.74 12.37 -11.91
C GLU A 85 -24.20 12.39 -12.39
N HIS A 86 -24.84 11.23 -12.52
CA HIS A 86 -26.25 11.12 -12.87
C HIS A 86 -27.17 11.71 -11.78
N ALA A 87 -26.95 11.34 -10.52
CA ALA A 87 -27.74 11.87 -9.40
C ALA A 87 -27.63 13.40 -9.28
N THR A 88 -26.43 13.96 -9.46
CA THR A 88 -26.22 15.42 -9.39
C THR A 88 -26.89 16.15 -10.56
N ILE A 89 -26.80 15.62 -11.79
CA ILE A 89 -27.48 16.21 -12.95
C ILE A 89 -29.00 16.15 -12.78
N HIS A 90 -29.55 15.02 -12.36
CA HIS A 90 -31.00 14.87 -12.16
C HIS A 90 -31.52 15.72 -11.02
N ALA A 91 -30.76 15.89 -9.93
CA ALA A 91 -31.12 16.82 -8.85
C ALA A 91 -31.21 18.27 -9.34
N LEU A 92 -30.25 18.71 -10.17
CA LEU A 92 -30.27 20.07 -10.72
C LEU A 92 -31.40 20.28 -11.75
N LEU A 93 -31.72 19.26 -12.55
CA LEU A 93 -32.86 19.32 -13.47
C LEU A 93 -34.19 19.32 -12.71
N ALA A 94 -34.32 18.54 -11.63
CA ALA A 94 -35.49 18.53 -10.75
C ALA A 94 -35.68 19.86 -10.02
N ALA A 95 -34.58 20.54 -9.67
CA ALA A 95 -34.60 21.90 -9.13
C ALA A 95 -34.97 22.98 -10.17
N GLY A 96 -35.26 22.60 -11.43
CA GLY A 96 -35.70 23.51 -12.48
C GLY A 96 -34.59 24.21 -13.25
N HIS A 97 -33.32 23.85 -13.04
CA HIS A 97 -32.23 24.44 -13.81
C HIS A 97 -32.26 23.98 -15.27
N GLY A 98 -32.12 24.94 -16.19
CA GLY A 98 -32.01 24.62 -17.62
C GLY A 98 -30.75 23.82 -17.93
N LYS A 99 -30.81 22.87 -18.87
CA LYS A 99 -29.70 21.99 -19.28
C LYS A 99 -28.39 22.73 -19.60
N ARG A 100 -28.46 23.93 -20.20
CA ARG A 100 -27.28 24.77 -20.47
C ARG A 100 -26.67 25.39 -19.21
N SER A 101 -27.50 25.71 -18.22
CA SER A 101 -27.04 26.22 -16.91
C SER A 101 -26.28 25.13 -16.17
N VAL A 102 -26.85 23.92 -16.14
CA VAL A 102 -26.20 22.74 -15.55
C VAL A 102 -24.86 22.45 -16.22
N ALA A 103 -24.76 22.63 -17.55
CA ALA A 103 -23.50 22.47 -18.30
C ALA A 103 -22.41 23.41 -17.84
N ARG A 104 -22.75 24.68 -17.65
CA ARG A 104 -21.82 25.69 -17.16
C ARG A 104 -21.42 25.43 -15.71
N GLN A 105 -22.37 25.03 -14.86
CA GLN A 105 -22.15 24.78 -13.44
C GLN A 105 -21.25 23.55 -13.19
N LEU A 106 -21.43 22.48 -13.96
CA LEU A 106 -20.65 21.25 -13.83
C LEU A 106 -19.39 21.21 -14.72
N GLY A 107 -19.19 22.22 -15.57
CA GLY A 107 -18.08 22.24 -16.55
C GLY A 107 -18.15 21.13 -17.60
N MET A 108 -19.36 20.60 -17.87
CA MET A 108 -19.57 19.50 -18.81
C MET A 108 -20.11 20.00 -20.15
N THR A 109 -19.86 19.26 -21.23
CA THR A 109 -20.45 19.59 -22.54
C THR A 109 -21.96 19.39 -22.52
N LEU A 110 -22.69 20.19 -23.31
CA LEU A 110 -24.14 20.07 -23.45
C LEU A 110 -24.56 18.67 -23.91
N ASN A 111 -23.77 18.04 -24.79
CA ASN A 111 -24.03 16.69 -25.28
C ASN A 111 -23.94 15.64 -24.16
N THR A 112 -23.02 15.81 -23.21
CA THR A 112 -22.95 14.96 -22.02
C THR A 112 -24.22 15.09 -21.21
N ILE A 113 -24.67 16.31 -20.90
CA ILE A 113 -25.89 16.50 -20.11
C ILE A 113 -27.13 16.01 -20.84
N LEU A 114 -27.21 16.20 -22.16
CA LEU A 114 -28.30 15.65 -22.96
C LEU A 114 -28.32 14.12 -22.86
N ARG A 115 -27.16 13.46 -22.95
CA ARG A 115 -27.03 12.00 -22.78
C ARG A 115 -27.48 11.55 -21.38
N PHE A 116 -27.02 12.22 -20.33
CA PHE A 116 -27.39 11.91 -18.95
C PHE A 116 -28.87 12.21 -18.62
N SER A 117 -29.45 13.25 -19.25
CA SER A 117 -30.86 13.61 -19.06
C SER A 117 -31.84 12.68 -19.75
N ARG A 118 -31.41 11.99 -20.83
CA ARG A 118 -32.22 11.00 -21.54
C ARG A 118 -32.27 9.66 -20.80
N ALA A 119 -31.22 9.33 -20.07
CA ALA A 119 -31.13 8.11 -19.28
C ALA A 119 -31.89 8.29 -17.95
N ALA A 120 -32.98 7.55 -17.78
CA ALA A 120 -33.77 7.60 -16.55
C ALA A 120 -33.00 6.97 -15.40
N THR A 121 -32.32 5.86 -15.69
CA THR A 121 -31.40 5.20 -14.76
C THR A 121 -29.94 5.37 -15.18
N PRO A 122 -28.99 5.41 -14.24
CA PRO A 122 -27.57 5.44 -14.59
C PRO A 122 -27.14 4.16 -15.32
N GLU A 123 -27.90 3.06 -15.18
CA GLU A 123 -27.60 1.75 -15.76
C GLU A 123 -27.81 1.70 -17.29
N GLU A 124 -28.75 2.48 -17.82
CA GLU A 124 -28.96 2.64 -19.27
C GLU A 124 -27.72 3.20 -19.99
N MET A 125 -26.85 3.93 -19.27
CA MET A 125 -25.61 4.46 -19.83
C MET A 125 -24.48 3.44 -19.91
N PHE A 126 -24.61 2.27 -19.27
CA PHE A 126 -23.56 1.26 -19.22
C PHE A 126 -23.58 0.31 -20.44
N THR A 127 -23.87 0.83 -21.64
CA THR A 127 -24.00 0.03 -22.86
C THR A 127 -22.69 -0.11 -23.65
N GLY A 128 -22.53 -1.26 -24.33
CA GLY A 128 -21.59 -1.51 -25.44
C GLY A 128 -20.10 -1.63 -25.10
N GLN A 129 -19.51 -0.59 -24.51
CA GLN A 129 -18.06 -0.51 -24.27
C GLN A 129 -17.66 -0.89 -22.84
N TRP A 130 -18.58 -0.71 -21.90
CA TRP A 130 -18.34 -0.88 -20.46
C TRP A 130 -18.72 -2.27 -19.95
N GLN A 131 -19.51 -3.00 -20.73
CA GLN A 131 -19.72 -4.44 -20.57
C GLN A 131 -18.35 -5.08 -20.78
N ASN A 132 -17.73 -5.62 -19.72
CA ASN A 132 -16.44 -6.31 -19.80
C ASN A 132 -16.43 -7.21 -21.04
N ARG A 133 -15.79 -6.73 -22.11
CA ARG A 133 -15.93 -7.37 -23.42
C ARG A 133 -15.39 -8.78 -23.25
N PRO A 134 -16.15 -9.82 -23.63
CA PRO A 134 -15.72 -11.19 -23.41
C PRO A 134 -14.35 -11.36 -24.04
N THR A 135 -13.34 -11.55 -23.20
CA THR A 135 -11.98 -11.76 -23.70
C THR A 135 -11.81 -13.22 -24.02
N ARG A 136 -10.90 -13.57 -24.94
CA ARG A 136 -10.59 -14.98 -25.21
C ARG A 136 -10.09 -15.74 -23.96
N LEU A 137 -9.63 -15.02 -22.92
CA LEU A 137 -9.24 -15.59 -21.64
C LEU A 137 -10.46 -16.02 -20.82
N ASP A 138 -11.65 -15.46 -21.07
CA ASP A 138 -12.87 -15.73 -20.32
C ASP A 138 -13.29 -17.21 -20.38
N ALA A 139 -13.03 -17.86 -21.53
CA ALA A 139 -13.25 -19.30 -21.69
C ALA A 139 -12.37 -20.17 -20.78
N TYR A 140 -11.19 -19.67 -20.39
CA TYR A 140 -10.21 -20.39 -19.57
C TYR A 140 -10.23 -19.98 -18.09
N LYS A 141 -11.08 -19.01 -17.69
CA LYS A 141 -11.17 -18.53 -16.31
C LYS A 141 -11.59 -19.63 -15.33
N SER A 142 -12.60 -20.42 -15.71
CA SER A 142 -13.08 -21.54 -14.89
C SER A 142 -11.96 -22.54 -14.60
N TYR A 143 -11.12 -22.85 -15.59
CA TYR A 143 -9.95 -23.72 -15.42
C TYR A 143 -8.91 -23.09 -14.48
N LEU A 144 -8.60 -21.80 -14.65
CA LEU A 144 -7.68 -21.06 -13.77
C LEU A 144 -8.13 -21.09 -12.32
N ASP A 145 -9.41 -20.84 -12.07
CA ASP A 145 -9.98 -20.78 -10.73
C ASP A 145 -9.93 -22.16 -10.06
N GLN A 146 -10.25 -23.23 -10.80
CA GLN A 146 -10.13 -24.62 -10.31
C GLN A 146 -8.68 -24.98 -9.96
N ARG A 147 -7.70 -24.61 -10.80
CA ARG A 147 -6.28 -24.88 -10.51
C ARG A 147 -5.78 -24.05 -9.34
N TRP A 148 -6.29 -22.83 -9.18
CA TRP A 148 -5.98 -21.98 -8.03
C TRP A 148 -6.51 -22.58 -6.72
N GLN A 149 -7.75 -23.09 -6.72
CA GLN A 149 -8.34 -23.79 -5.58
C GLN A 149 -7.56 -25.07 -5.21
N LYS A 150 -6.98 -25.74 -6.20
CA LYS A 150 -6.06 -26.89 -5.99
C LYS A 150 -4.67 -26.49 -5.46
N GLY A 151 -4.44 -25.21 -5.16
CA GLY A 151 -3.18 -24.70 -4.58
C GLY A 151 -2.10 -24.31 -5.61
N CYS A 152 -2.40 -24.31 -6.91
CA CYS A 152 -1.44 -23.88 -7.92
C CYS A 152 -1.35 -22.34 -7.94
N THR A 153 -0.41 -21.78 -7.19
CA THR A 153 -0.22 -20.31 -7.08
C THR A 153 0.71 -19.72 -8.15
N ASN A 154 1.36 -20.57 -8.96
CA ASN A 154 2.33 -20.13 -9.96
C ASN A 154 1.64 -19.78 -11.29
N ALA A 155 1.59 -18.48 -11.61
CA ALA A 155 0.97 -17.97 -12.83
C ALA A 155 1.66 -18.45 -14.12
N TRP A 156 2.94 -18.80 -14.07
CA TRP A 156 3.65 -19.33 -15.23
C TRP A 156 3.16 -20.74 -15.59
N LYS A 157 3.06 -21.62 -14.60
CA LYS A 157 2.54 -22.98 -14.78
C LYS A 157 1.10 -22.97 -15.32
N LEU A 158 0.26 -22.09 -14.78
CA LEU A 158 -1.11 -21.90 -15.25
C LEU A 158 -1.16 -21.46 -16.72
N TRP A 159 -0.26 -20.57 -17.15
CA TRP A 159 -0.19 -20.15 -18.55
C TRP A 159 0.29 -21.27 -19.47
N GLU A 160 1.26 -22.07 -19.04
CA GLU A 160 1.77 -23.22 -19.80
C GLU A 160 0.67 -24.26 -20.04
N GLU A 161 -0.08 -24.62 -19.00
CA GLU A 161 -1.23 -25.55 -19.07
C GLU A 161 -2.33 -25.03 -20.02
N ILE A 162 -2.57 -23.72 -20.05
CA ILE A 162 -3.59 -23.11 -20.94
C ILE A 162 -3.07 -22.94 -22.37
N LYS A 163 -1.76 -22.75 -22.54
CA LYS A 163 -1.13 -22.73 -23.86
C LYS A 163 -1.26 -24.09 -24.54
N GLU A 164 -1.08 -25.18 -23.80
CA GLU A 164 -1.31 -26.55 -24.30
C GLU A 164 -2.77 -26.78 -24.72
N GLN A 165 -3.74 -26.13 -24.04
CA GLN A 165 -5.16 -26.16 -24.41
C GLN A 165 -5.52 -25.27 -25.60
N GLY A 166 -4.55 -24.58 -26.22
CA GLY A 166 -4.77 -23.77 -27.42
C GLY A 166 -5.01 -22.28 -27.18
N TYR A 167 -4.56 -21.72 -26.07
CA TYR A 167 -4.72 -20.29 -25.81
C TYR A 167 -3.87 -19.43 -26.76
N PRO A 168 -4.49 -18.53 -27.54
CA PRO A 168 -3.82 -17.81 -28.62
C PRO A 168 -3.07 -16.54 -28.15
N ARG A 169 -3.00 -16.28 -26.84
CA ARG A 169 -2.43 -15.03 -26.30
C ARG A 169 -1.26 -15.28 -25.36
N GLY A 170 -0.51 -14.21 -25.14
CA GLY A 170 0.67 -14.24 -24.27
C GLY A 170 0.35 -14.28 -22.78
N TYR A 171 1.38 -14.58 -22.00
CA TYR A 171 1.40 -14.67 -20.54
C TYR A 171 0.80 -13.44 -19.82
N ALA A 172 0.93 -12.24 -20.40
CA ALA A 172 0.50 -10.99 -19.78
C ALA A 172 -0.98 -10.98 -19.36
N GLY A 173 -1.86 -11.59 -20.16
CA GLY A 173 -3.29 -11.68 -19.83
C GLY A 173 -3.56 -12.56 -18.61
N VAL A 174 -2.91 -13.73 -18.55
CA VAL A 174 -3.03 -14.68 -17.43
C VAL A 174 -2.43 -14.06 -16.16
N ARG A 175 -1.26 -13.42 -16.26
CA ARG A 175 -0.64 -12.71 -15.13
C ARG A 175 -1.56 -11.63 -14.57
N ALA A 176 -2.18 -10.82 -15.44
CA ALA A 176 -3.09 -9.76 -15.03
C ALA A 176 -4.38 -10.32 -14.39
N TYR A 177 -4.89 -11.44 -14.91
CA TYR A 177 -6.03 -12.14 -14.31
C TYR A 177 -5.69 -12.66 -12.91
N VAL A 178 -4.59 -13.40 -12.78
CA VAL A 178 -4.13 -13.98 -11.51
C VAL A 178 -3.86 -12.87 -10.48
N SER A 179 -3.22 -11.77 -10.88
CA SER A 179 -2.92 -10.68 -9.95
C SER A 179 -4.15 -9.89 -9.50
N ARG A 180 -5.13 -9.66 -10.38
CA ARG A 180 -6.33 -8.88 -10.06
C ARG A 180 -7.40 -9.68 -9.34
N ASN A 181 -7.60 -10.93 -9.74
CA ASN A 181 -8.77 -11.71 -9.31
C ASN A 181 -8.42 -12.78 -8.28
N LEU A 182 -7.24 -13.42 -8.40
CA LEU A 182 -6.92 -14.61 -7.60
C LEU A 182 -5.99 -14.32 -6.41
N ARG A 183 -5.04 -13.40 -6.57
CA ARG A 183 -4.08 -13.03 -5.49
C ARG A 183 -4.67 -12.07 -4.46
N GLY A 184 -5.90 -11.61 -4.64
CA GLY A 184 -6.47 -10.52 -3.85
C GLY A 184 -5.68 -9.22 -4.02
N LYS A 185 -6.19 -8.12 -3.45
CA LYS A 185 -5.41 -6.88 -3.37
C LYS A 185 -4.13 -7.17 -2.58
N PRO A 186 -2.93 -6.81 -3.08
CA PRO A 186 -1.73 -6.94 -2.27
C PRO A 186 -1.99 -6.23 -0.95
N ARG A 187 -1.88 -6.96 0.16
CA ARG A 187 -1.99 -6.40 1.51
C ARG A 187 -1.14 -5.14 1.52
N PRO A 188 -1.67 -3.97 1.92
CA PRO A 188 -0.85 -2.78 2.01
C PRO A 188 0.34 -3.15 2.86
N VAL A 189 1.53 -3.16 2.25
CA VAL A 189 2.76 -3.31 2.99
C VAL A 189 2.73 -2.11 3.91
N GLY A 190 2.53 -2.36 5.21
CA GLY A 190 2.44 -1.30 6.20
C GLY A 190 3.65 -0.37 6.09
N PRO A 191 3.56 0.84 6.67
CA PRO A 191 4.67 1.79 6.63
C PRO A 191 5.96 1.06 6.99
N ARG A 192 6.94 1.14 6.07
CA ARG A 192 8.23 0.48 6.25
C ARG A 192 8.78 0.94 7.62
N PRO A 193 9.19 0.02 8.51
CA PRO A 193 9.73 0.42 9.79
C PRO A 193 10.92 1.38 9.60
N PRO A 194 11.08 2.38 10.48
CA PRO A 194 12.22 3.28 10.39
C PRO A 194 13.52 2.49 10.51
N SER A 195 14.52 2.87 9.72
CA SER A 195 15.83 2.19 9.77
C SER A 195 16.52 2.51 11.10
N ALA A 196 17.38 1.60 11.58
CA ALA A 196 18.16 1.83 12.79
C ALA A 196 18.96 3.15 12.72
N ARG A 197 19.48 3.49 11.54
CA ARG A 197 20.20 4.73 11.26
C ARG A 197 19.32 5.98 11.27
N ALA A 198 18.04 5.86 10.90
CA ALA A 198 17.09 6.97 11.03
C ALA A 198 16.80 7.25 12.51
N VAL A 199 16.59 6.21 13.30
CA VAL A 199 16.34 6.32 14.73
C VAL A 199 17.56 6.86 15.49
N THR A 200 18.78 6.41 15.17
CA THR A 200 19.98 7.00 15.78
C THR A 200 20.16 8.46 15.42
N ARG A 201 19.88 8.84 14.17
CA ARG A 201 19.90 10.24 13.76
C ARG A 201 18.92 11.06 14.61
N TRP A 202 17.70 10.57 14.83
CA TRP A 202 16.72 11.25 15.70
C TRP A 202 17.21 11.38 17.15
N ILE A 203 17.85 10.34 17.71
CA ILE A 203 18.39 10.36 19.08
C ILE A 203 19.55 11.36 19.22
N LEU A 204 20.38 11.49 18.18
CA LEU A 204 21.57 12.35 18.18
C LEU A 204 21.30 13.78 17.71
N THR A 205 20.09 14.07 17.22
CA THR A 205 19.69 15.41 16.77
C THR A 205 18.90 16.11 17.86
N HIS A 206 19.13 17.42 18.06
CA HIS A 206 18.39 18.19 19.07
C HIS A 206 16.88 18.16 18.76
N PRO A 207 16.01 17.97 19.77
CA PRO A 207 14.57 17.79 19.55
C PRO A 207 13.89 18.96 18.84
N ASP A 208 14.44 20.17 18.91
CA ASP A 208 13.83 21.38 18.32
C ASP A 208 14.16 21.57 16.83
N THR A 209 15.13 20.81 16.30
CA THR A 209 15.46 20.82 14.87
C THR A 209 14.85 19.64 14.11
N LEU A 210 14.12 18.76 14.81
CA LEU A 210 13.46 17.59 14.25
C LEU A 210 12.03 17.95 13.77
N PRO A 211 11.62 17.49 12.57
CA PRO A 211 10.26 17.69 12.09
C PRO A 211 9.25 16.94 12.97
N GLU A 212 8.04 17.49 13.11
CA GLU A 212 7.03 16.98 14.06
C GLU A 212 6.68 15.50 13.84
N CYS A 213 6.61 15.06 12.58
CA CYS A 213 6.40 13.65 12.23
C CYS A 213 7.47 12.72 12.83
N ASP A 214 8.74 13.13 12.81
CA ASP A 214 9.85 12.33 13.33
C ASP A 214 9.86 12.32 14.87
N ARG A 215 9.46 13.43 15.51
CA ARG A 215 9.30 13.50 16.98
C ARG A 215 8.22 12.54 17.46
N ILE A 216 7.09 12.48 16.75
CA ILE A 216 6.00 11.54 17.05
C ILE A 216 6.48 10.09 16.88
N GLN A 217 7.17 9.77 15.79
CA GLN A 217 7.70 8.42 15.57
C GLN A 217 8.75 8.01 16.61
N LEU A 218 9.62 8.94 17.03
CA LEU A 218 10.61 8.69 18.09
C LEU A 218 9.93 8.37 19.42
N LYS A 219 8.86 9.09 19.80
CA LYS A 219 8.08 8.79 21.01
C LYS A 219 7.47 7.38 20.97
N VAL A 220 6.91 6.99 19.82
CA VAL A 220 6.34 5.64 19.62
C VAL A 220 7.41 4.56 19.74
N VAL A 221 8.58 4.77 19.14
CA VAL A 221 9.72 3.84 19.23
C VAL A 221 10.19 3.68 20.67
N LEU A 222 10.34 4.78 21.42
CA LEU A 222 10.75 4.75 22.82
C LEU A 222 9.72 4.05 23.72
N ALA A 223 8.41 4.18 23.42
CA ALA A 223 7.35 3.49 24.15
C ALA A 223 7.33 1.96 23.90
N ASN A 224 7.81 1.51 22.73
CA ASN A 224 7.84 0.09 22.35
C ASN A 224 9.08 -0.67 22.87
N CYS A 225 10.13 0.04 23.32
CA CYS A 225 11.33 -0.56 23.89
C CYS A 225 11.21 -0.62 25.43
N PRO A 226 11.19 -1.80 26.07
CA PRO A 226 11.27 -1.88 27.53
C PRO A 226 12.68 -1.44 28.00
N THR A 227 12.73 -0.56 29.00
CA THR A 227 13.98 -0.06 29.62
C THR A 227 14.57 -1.01 30.64
#